data_AF-A0AAW4J5S0-F1
#
_entry.id   AF-A0AAW4J5S0-F1
#
_cell.length_a   1.000
_cell.length_b   1.000
_cell.length_c   1.000
_cell.angle_alpha   90.00
_cell.angle_beta   90.00
_cell.angle_gamma   90.00
#
_symmetry.space_group_name_H-M   'P 1'
#
loop_
_entity.id
_entity.type
_entity.pdbx_description
1 polymer ?
#
loop_
_entity_poly.entity_id
_entity_poly.type
_entity_poly.pdbx_seq_one_letter_code
_entity_poly.pdbx_strand_id
1 'polypeptide(L)'
;MHNPNKCITFLGLLTTISLLSACGGSSTSSDSSYTSSKVMSEVKTDLKFLNTSLPSAQSTNVDTPVYRYTQIFNKENDQFKTSYRLEFDFDMDANTFYRLEADYDTLINATPNSVKLKEFEKSGQSISLKKEFQCSQNNNPCANIINSINMKTGQAKLDFNNQLLTKSSWADGQINTITLAGSVEGFLAEAPSKVQLPTSQPHELHWTLTPSSVSESTSSSLPTQYEQLIFTNHNNVSIYTSYNKGPLENLVIGSTSIYILNNKVNSVYINFPNTPIYYYAACGIATLSCEGTTYNPVNYQVTFRNTKIVHTLLGIGYLNGSTGL
;
A
#
# COMPACT_ATOMS: atom_id res chain seq x y z
N MET A 1 56.42 22.44 -23.54
CA MET A 1 55.93 22.88 -24.86
C MET A 1 54.70 22.04 -25.17
N HIS A 2 53.48 22.49 -25.43
CA HIS A 2 52.84 23.79 -25.60
C HIS A 2 51.34 23.56 -25.26
N ASN A 3 50.76 24.41 -24.42
CA ASN A 3 49.40 24.95 -24.64
C ASN A 3 49.57 26.10 -25.70
N PRO A 4 48.56 26.70 -26.40
CA PRO A 4 47.22 27.02 -25.87
C PRO A 4 46.05 27.31 -26.87
N ASN A 5 44.89 27.70 -26.30
CA ASN A 5 43.90 28.70 -26.79
C ASN A 5 43.01 28.33 -28.02
N LYS A 6 41.74 28.77 -28.19
CA LYS A 6 40.98 30.00 -27.83
C LYS A 6 39.47 29.63 -27.73
N CYS A 7 38.65 30.08 -26.79
CA CYS A 7 38.03 31.41 -26.64
C CYS A 7 37.37 31.99 -27.91
N ILE A 8 36.06 32.26 -27.87
CA ILE A 8 35.47 33.63 -27.90
C ILE A 8 33.92 33.57 -27.82
N THR A 9 33.44 34.45 -26.95
CA THR A 9 32.10 34.96 -26.63
C THR A 9 31.36 35.71 -27.75
N PHE A 10 30.03 35.79 -27.68
CA PHE A 10 29.23 36.99 -27.99
C PHE A 10 27.82 36.82 -27.37
N LEU A 11 27.45 37.50 -26.27
CA LEU A 11 26.91 38.87 -26.11
C LEU A 11 25.52 39.11 -26.74
N GLY A 12 24.56 39.60 -25.94
CA GLY A 12 23.29 40.20 -26.38
C GLY A 12 22.11 39.92 -25.45
N LEU A 13 22.05 40.50 -24.24
CA LEU A 13 21.34 41.73 -23.84
C LEU A 13 19.79 41.66 -23.75
N LEU A 14 19.32 42.09 -22.58
CA LEU A 14 17.96 42.28 -22.08
C LEU A 14 17.01 43.05 -23.02
N THR A 15 15.69 42.80 -22.95
CA THR A 15 14.70 43.72 -22.31
C THR A 15 13.22 43.37 -22.57
N THR A 16 12.42 43.71 -21.56
CA THR A 16 11.00 44.15 -21.56
C THR A 16 9.83 43.16 -21.57
N ILE A 17 9.11 43.27 -20.44
CA ILE A 17 7.73 42.90 -20.10
C ILE A 17 6.73 43.77 -20.88
N SER A 18 5.58 43.21 -21.27
CA SER A 18 4.27 43.89 -21.21
C SER A 18 3.11 42.89 -21.35
N LEU A 19 2.00 43.27 -20.74
CA LEU A 19 0.87 42.48 -20.24
C LEU A 19 -0.41 42.71 -21.08
N LEU A 20 -1.38 41.79 -20.92
CA LEU A 20 -2.86 41.94 -20.94
C LEU A 20 -3.70 41.75 -22.23
N SER A 21 -4.50 40.67 -22.18
CA SER A 21 -5.97 40.53 -22.34
C SER A 21 -6.74 40.93 -23.62
N ALA A 22 -7.50 39.96 -24.15
CA ALA A 22 -8.93 40.02 -24.56
C ALA A 22 -9.40 38.56 -24.83
N CYS A 23 -10.35 37.97 -24.09
CA CYS A 23 -11.81 38.05 -24.18
C CYS A 23 -12.39 37.67 -25.57
N GLY A 24 -13.12 36.55 -25.63
CA GLY A 24 -14.05 36.25 -26.73
C GLY A 24 -14.39 34.76 -26.91
N GLY A 25 -15.63 34.37 -26.58
CA GLY A 25 -16.27 33.18 -27.17
C GLY A 25 -16.98 32.23 -26.21
N SER A 26 -18.21 32.57 -25.84
CA SER A 26 -19.20 31.64 -25.25
C SER A 26 -19.92 30.82 -26.33
N SER A 27 -20.09 29.50 -26.15
CA SER A 27 -21.41 28.82 -26.22
C SER A 27 -21.33 27.28 -26.13
N THR A 28 -22.19 26.76 -25.23
CA THR A 28 -22.96 25.50 -25.29
C THR A 28 -22.29 24.12 -25.20
N SER A 29 -22.34 23.59 -23.97
CA SER A 29 -22.90 22.28 -23.57
C SER A 29 -22.66 21.06 -24.47
N SER A 30 -21.79 20.18 -23.99
CA SER A 30 -21.98 18.73 -24.12
C SER A 30 -21.83 18.11 -22.74
N ASP A 31 -22.95 17.60 -22.22
CA ASP A 31 -23.01 16.75 -21.05
C ASP A 31 -22.04 15.58 -21.20
N SER A 32 -21.04 15.53 -20.33
CA SER A 32 -20.45 14.27 -19.92
C SER A 32 -20.26 14.35 -18.42
N SER A 33 -21.12 13.66 -17.69
CA SER A 33 -21.00 13.46 -16.24
C SER A 33 -19.71 12.70 -15.95
N TYR A 34 -18.63 13.42 -15.74
CA TYR A 34 -17.45 12.91 -15.05
C TYR A 34 -17.51 13.44 -13.63
N THR A 35 -17.99 12.60 -12.71
CA THR A 35 -17.87 12.86 -11.27
C THR A 35 -16.38 12.99 -10.95
N SER A 36 -15.92 14.20 -10.63
CA SER A 36 -14.54 14.43 -10.25
C SER A 36 -14.19 13.62 -9.01
N SER A 37 -13.02 12.98 -9.03
CA SER A 37 -12.44 12.27 -7.89
C SER A 37 -12.55 13.13 -6.63
N LYS A 38 -13.26 12.60 -5.63
CA LYS A 38 -13.50 13.23 -4.34
C LYS A 38 -12.14 13.46 -3.66
N VAL A 39 -11.72 14.72 -3.60
CA VAL A 39 -10.51 15.17 -2.91
C VAL A 39 -10.64 14.84 -1.41
N MET A 40 -9.63 14.16 -0.85
CA MET A 40 -9.57 13.79 0.55
C MET A 40 -9.32 15.03 1.43
N SER A 41 -10.05 15.13 2.54
CA SER A 41 -10.18 16.31 3.39
C SER A 41 -9.24 16.32 4.60
N GLU A 42 -8.98 17.56 5.04
CA GLU A 42 -8.18 18.13 6.13
C GLU A 42 -7.67 17.21 7.26
N VAL A 43 -6.36 17.29 7.50
CA VAL A 43 -5.68 16.72 8.66
C VAL A 43 -4.83 17.79 9.31
N LYS A 44 -4.83 17.78 10.65
CA LYS A 44 -3.95 18.58 11.48
C LYS A 44 -2.88 17.68 12.10
N THR A 45 -1.62 17.88 11.72
CA THR A 45 -0.48 17.24 12.40
C THR A 45 0.16 18.24 13.36
N ASP A 46 0.13 17.96 14.67
CA ASP A 46 0.84 18.75 15.69
C ASP A 46 2.12 18.02 16.17
N LEU A 47 2.62 17.06 15.38
CA LEU A 47 3.83 16.30 15.70
C LEU A 47 5.06 17.22 15.71
N LYS A 48 5.69 17.34 16.88
CA LYS A 48 6.95 18.08 17.03
C LYS A 48 8.10 17.08 17.17
N PHE A 49 9.00 17.06 16.19
CA PHE A 49 10.26 16.34 16.31
C PHE A 49 11.17 17.10 17.28
N LEU A 50 11.30 16.59 18.50
CA LEU A 50 12.12 17.23 19.54
C LEU A 50 13.57 16.75 19.44
N ASN A 51 14.40 17.52 18.74
CA ASN A 51 15.83 17.61 19.01
C ASN A 51 16.04 18.95 19.73
N THR A 52 16.02 18.99 21.07
CA THR A 52 16.10 20.25 21.85
C THR A 52 17.32 21.09 21.44
N SER A 53 17.25 22.40 21.16
CA SER A 53 16.54 23.51 21.85
C SER A 53 15.62 24.40 20.98
N LEU A 54 14.55 24.91 21.59
CA LEU A 54 13.62 25.96 21.11
C LEU A 54 14.28 27.36 21.18
N PRO A 55 13.94 28.37 20.34
CA PRO A 55 12.57 28.77 20.00
C PRO A 55 12.31 29.18 18.53
N SER A 56 11.03 29.54 18.29
CA SER A 56 10.48 30.33 17.17
C SER A 56 9.90 29.57 15.98
N ALA A 57 8.56 29.44 16.03
CA ALA A 57 7.61 29.52 14.91
C ALA A 57 7.94 28.81 13.59
N GLN A 58 7.17 27.77 13.27
CA GLN A 58 6.12 27.87 12.24
C GLN A 58 5.34 26.56 12.16
N SER A 59 4.04 26.67 12.47
CA SER A 59 3.01 25.89 11.80
C SER A 59 2.84 26.51 10.43
N THR A 60 2.97 25.71 9.38
CA THR A 60 2.39 26.03 8.08
C THR A 60 2.03 24.73 7.39
N ASN A 61 0.72 24.47 7.30
CA ASN A 61 0.04 23.54 6.39
C ASN A 61 0.96 22.68 5.52
N VAL A 62 1.06 21.40 5.85
CA VAL A 62 1.49 20.38 4.89
C VAL A 62 0.27 19.53 4.56
N ASP A 63 0.07 19.32 3.27
CA ASP A 63 -1.07 18.65 2.67
C ASP A 63 -1.54 17.43 3.48
N THR A 64 -2.85 17.34 3.66
CA THR A 64 -3.59 16.29 4.37
C THR A 64 -2.92 14.92 4.33
N PRO A 65 -2.37 14.42 5.45
CA PRO A 65 -1.92 13.05 5.50
C PRO A 65 -2.99 12.05 5.11
N VAL A 66 -2.56 11.08 4.31
CA VAL A 66 -3.40 9.98 3.87
C VAL A 66 -3.46 8.97 5.01
N TYR A 67 -4.64 8.85 5.61
CA TYR A 67 -4.92 7.84 6.62
C TYR A 67 -5.40 6.54 5.96
N ARG A 68 -4.84 5.40 6.40
CA ARG A 68 -5.30 4.06 6.03
C ARG A 68 -5.58 3.22 7.26
N TYR A 69 -6.69 2.50 7.19
CA TYR A 69 -7.09 1.50 8.16
C TYR A 69 -7.03 0.12 7.50
N THR A 70 -6.31 -0.82 8.11
CA THR A 70 -6.16 -2.17 7.58
C THR A 70 -6.54 -3.22 8.62
N GLN A 71 -7.38 -4.19 8.22
CA GLN A 71 -7.67 -5.44 8.93
C GLN A 71 -6.93 -6.59 8.26
N ILE A 72 -6.17 -7.36 9.04
CA ILE A 72 -5.35 -8.47 8.55
C ILE A 72 -5.83 -9.75 9.22
N PHE A 73 -6.14 -10.77 8.42
CA PHE A 73 -6.47 -12.11 8.91
C PHE A 73 -5.37 -13.06 8.44
N ASN A 74 -4.64 -13.64 9.39
CA ASN A 74 -3.59 -14.63 9.13
C ASN A 74 -4.01 -16.00 9.62
N LYS A 75 -3.89 -17.04 8.79
CA LYS A 75 -4.23 -18.41 9.15
C LYS A 75 -3.07 -19.08 9.88
N GLU A 76 -3.25 -19.29 11.18
CA GLU A 76 -2.32 -19.97 12.07
C GLU A 76 -3.01 -21.18 12.70
N ASN A 77 -2.41 -22.37 12.60
CA ASN A 77 -2.98 -23.62 13.13
C ASN A 77 -4.45 -23.82 12.72
N ASP A 78 -4.75 -23.65 11.43
CA ASP A 78 -6.08 -23.74 10.83
C ASP A 78 -7.14 -22.77 11.36
N GLN A 79 -6.73 -21.72 12.06
CA GLN A 79 -7.61 -20.66 12.54
C GLN A 79 -7.09 -19.28 12.12
N PHE A 80 -8.00 -18.37 11.77
CA PHE A 80 -7.63 -17.00 11.46
C PHE A 80 -7.44 -16.18 12.73
N LYS A 81 -6.23 -15.63 12.92
CA LYS A 81 -5.97 -14.54 13.86
C LYS A 81 -6.17 -13.21 13.16
N THR A 82 -6.83 -12.28 13.85
CA THR A 82 -7.10 -10.94 13.33
C THR A 82 -6.16 -9.93 13.97
N SER A 83 -5.40 -9.20 13.18
CA SER A 83 -4.62 -8.04 13.59
C SER A 83 -5.02 -6.82 12.76
N TYR A 84 -4.49 -5.66 13.11
CA TYR A 84 -4.83 -4.40 12.48
C TYR A 84 -3.62 -3.50 12.30
N ARG A 85 -3.67 -2.63 11.29
CA ARG A 85 -2.66 -1.60 11.05
C ARG A 85 -3.31 -0.26 10.75
N LEU A 86 -2.78 0.79 11.37
CA LEU A 86 -3.01 2.17 10.97
C LEU A 86 -1.78 2.74 10.29
N GLU A 87 -1.96 3.45 9.19
CA GLU A 87 -0.90 4.18 8.51
C GLU A 87 -1.30 5.64 8.33
N PHE A 88 -0.39 6.56 8.65
CA PHE A 88 -0.51 7.99 8.36
C PHE A 88 0.68 8.42 7.51
N ASP A 89 0.42 8.84 6.28
CA ASP A 89 1.43 9.35 5.35
C ASP A 89 1.37 10.86 5.29
N PHE A 90 2.41 11.57 5.70
CA PHE A 90 2.50 13.03 5.62
C PHE A 90 3.78 13.46 4.91
N ASP A 91 3.64 14.43 4.02
CA ASP A 91 4.80 15.08 3.43
C ASP A 91 5.45 16.01 4.46
N MET A 92 6.77 16.11 4.44
CA MET A 92 7.51 17.14 5.20
C MET A 92 7.94 18.26 4.26
N ASP A 93 8.38 17.89 3.07
CA ASP A 93 8.73 18.78 1.97
C ASP A 93 8.49 18.09 0.62
N ALA A 94 8.85 18.76 -0.48
CA ALA A 94 8.65 18.24 -1.83
C ALA A 94 9.34 16.90 -2.12
N ASN A 95 10.45 16.61 -1.41
CA ASN A 95 11.30 15.45 -1.63
C ASN A 95 11.27 14.44 -0.47
N THR A 96 10.58 14.74 0.62
CA THR A 96 10.57 13.90 1.83
C THR A 96 9.15 13.63 2.29
N PHE A 97 8.80 12.36 2.45
CA PHE A 97 7.58 11.98 3.16
C PHE A 97 7.86 11.02 4.30
N TYR A 98 7.00 11.08 5.30
CA TYR A 98 7.01 10.18 6.44
C TYR A 98 5.79 9.28 6.42
N ARG A 99 5.97 8.05 6.87
CA ARG A 99 4.89 7.13 7.22
C ARG A 99 5.00 6.75 8.67
N LEU A 100 3.91 6.94 9.40
CA LEU A 100 3.72 6.42 10.75
C LEU A 100 2.81 5.20 10.69
N GLU A 101 3.34 4.03 11.04
CA GLU A 101 2.60 2.76 11.08
C GLU A 101 2.39 2.36 12.54
N ALA A 102 1.15 2.04 12.93
CA ALA A 102 0.84 1.46 14.23
C ALA A 102 0.16 0.10 14.04
N ASP A 103 0.78 -0.95 14.57
CA ASP A 103 0.30 -2.33 14.47
C ASP A 103 -0.34 -2.79 15.79
N TYR A 104 -1.48 -3.49 15.68
CA TYR A 104 -2.28 -3.98 16.80
C TYR A 104 -2.59 -5.46 16.62
N ASP A 105 -2.25 -6.30 17.58
CA ASP A 105 -2.40 -7.75 17.42
C ASP A 105 -3.84 -8.25 17.59
N THR A 106 -4.68 -7.56 18.36
CA THR A 106 -6.02 -8.07 18.73
C THR A 106 -7.11 -7.00 18.81
N LEU A 107 -6.81 -5.83 19.37
CA LEU A 107 -7.79 -4.77 19.59
C LEU A 107 -7.25 -3.43 19.10
N ILE A 108 -7.98 -2.82 18.17
CA ILE A 108 -7.53 -1.59 17.53
C ILE A 108 -7.41 -0.41 18.52
N ASN A 109 -8.25 -0.28 19.54
CA ASN A 109 -8.17 0.80 20.54
C ASN A 109 -7.30 0.48 21.76
N ALA A 110 -6.48 -0.59 21.70
CA ALA A 110 -5.50 -0.88 22.73
C ALA A 110 -4.20 -0.08 22.49
N THR A 111 -3.23 -0.22 23.40
CA THR A 111 -1.85 0.20 23.12
C THR A 111 -1.31 -0.58 21.91
N PRO A 112 -0.69 0.06 20.91
CA PRO A 112 -0.10 -0.63 19.77
C PRO A 112 0.97 -1.63 20.21
N ASN A 113 1.03 -2.78 19.53
CA ASN A 113 2.11 -3.75 19.75
C ASN A 113 3.44 -3.22 19.21
N SER A 114 3.40 -2.50 18.08
CA SER A 114 4.54 -1.78 17.55
C SER A 114 4.12 -0.48 16.87
N VAL A 115 5.02 0.50 16.88
CA VAL A 115 4.90 1.71 16.06
C VAL A 115 6.19 1.94 15.32
N LYS A 116 6.09 2.26 14.04
CA LYS A 116 7.22 2.56 13.15
C LYS A 116 7.03 3.94 12.54
N LEU A 117 8.06 4.76 12.61
CA LEU A 117 8.18 5.98 11.82
C LEU A 117 9.23 5.75 10.74
N LYS A 118 8.80 5.82 9.48
CA LYS A 118 9.64 5.66 8.30
C LYS A 118 9.78 6.99 7.58
N GLU A 119 11.01 7.36 7.26
CA GLU A 119 11.35 8.52 6.43
C GLU A 119 11.70 8.02 5.03
N PHE A 120 11.10 8.61 4.01
CA PHE A 120 11.34 8.28 2.62
C PHE A 120 11.79 9.51 1.83
N GLU A 121 12.72 9.29 0.92
CA GLU A 121 13.12 10.27 -0.08
C GLU A 121 12.42 9.99 -1.41
N LYS A 122 11.84 11.03 -2.00
CA LYS A 122 11.25 11.08 -3.33
C LYS A 122 12.28 11.62 -4.31
N SER A 123 12.53 10.86 -5.38
CA SER A 123 13.37 11.30 -6.50
C SER A 123 12.67 10.96 -7.80
N GLY A 124 11.97 11.95 -8.37
CA GLY A 124 11.07 11.74 -9.50
C GLY A 124 9.90 10.81 -9.13
N GLN A 125 9.77 9.68 -9.83
CA GLN A 125 8.77 8.65 -9.51
C GLN A 125 9.27 7.62 -8.48
N SER A 126 10.55 7.68 -8.10
CA SER A 126 11.15 6.72 -7.18
C SER A 126 10.97 7.17 -5.73
N ILE A 127 10.63 6.22 -4.87
CA ILE A 127 10.53 6.40 -3.42
C ILE A 127 11.52 5.44 -2.77
N SER A 128 12.38 5.94 -1.89
CA SER A 128 13.38 5.12 -1.18
C SER A 128 13.32 5.34 0.32
N LEU A 129 13.37 4.26 1.10
CA LEU A 129 13.43 4.33 2.56
C LEU A 129 14.81 4.86 2.99
N LYS A 130 14.82 5.93 3.77
CA LYS A 130 16.05 6.53 4.32
C LYS A 130 16.29 6.14 5.76
N LYS A 131 15.26 6.28 6.59
CA LYS A 131 15.34 6.00 8.03
C LYS A 131 14.10 5.28 8.52
N GLU A 132 14.29 4.48 9.54
CA GLU A 132 13.21 3.83 10.27
C GLU A 132 13.53 3.85 11.77
N PHE A 133 12.57 4.31 12.55
CA PHE A 133 12.59 4.25 14.00
C PHE A 133 11.36 3.50 14.48
N GLN A 134 11.48 2.72 15.55
CA GLN A 134 10.39 1.90 16.05
C GLN A 134 10.36 1.77 17.57
N CYS A 135 9.18 1.47 18.09
CA CYS A 135 9.00 0.85 19.39
C CYS A 135 8.28 -0.49 19.18
N SER A 136 8.56 -1.46 20.03
CA SER A 136 7.85 -2.74 20.07
C SER A 136 8.00 -3.38 21.45
N GLN A 137 7.16 -4.36 21.78
CA GLN A 137 7.29 -5.09 23.07
C GLN A 137 8.70 -5.65 23.31
N ASN A 138 9.36 -6.15 22.25
CA ASN A 138 10.67 -6.79 22.34
C ASN A 138 11.85 -5.81 22.26
N ASN A 139 11.60 -4.58 21.80
CA ASN A 139 12.64 -3.57 21.59
C ASN A 139 12.03 -2.19 21.87
N ASN A 140 12.15 -1.76 23.13
CA ASN A 140 11.57 -0.54 23.70
C ASN A 140 10.02 -0.48 23.58
N PRO A 141 9.27 -0.77 24.66
CA PRO A 141 7.81 -0.83 24.62
C PRO A 141 7.13 0.47 24.16
N CYS A 142 6.04 0.33 23.41
CA CYS A 142 5.18 1.44 22.99
C CYS A 142 4.26 1.91 24.13
N ALA A 143 4.81 2.26 25.29
CA ALA A 143 4.04 2.47 26.51
C ALA A 143 3.30 3.82 26.59
N ASN A 144 3.75 4.83 25.86
CA ASN A 144 3.28 6.22 25.99
C ASN A 144 2.48 6.69 24.78
N ILE A 145 1.61 5.81 24.28
CA ILE A 145 0.76 6.08 23.11
C ILE A 145 -0.69 5.86 23.49
N ILE A 146 -1.51 6.89 23.30
CA ILE A 146 -2.97 6.80 23.46
C ILE A 146 -3.55 6.74 22.05
N ASN A 147 -4.31 5.69 21.77
CA ASN A 147 -5.01 5.53 20.50
C ASN A 147 -6.52 5.72 20.68
N SER A 148 -7.14 6.44 19.75
CA SER A 148 -8.59 6.49 19.63
C SER A 148 -9.02 6.36 18.17
N ILE A 149 -9.76 5.30 17.85
CA ILE A 149 -10.41 5.14 16.55
C ILE A 149 -11.90 5.01 16.76
N ASN A 150 -12.63 5.90 16.10
CA ASN A 150 -14.06 5.88 16.06
C ASN A 150 -14.52 5.14 14.81
N MET A 151 -14.88 3.87 15.00
CA MET A 151 -15.37 3.00 13.93
C MET A 151 -16.68 3.48 13.29
N LYS A 152 -17.39 4.45 13.88
CA LYS A 152 -18.61 5.04 13.30
C LYS A 152 -18.34 6.26 12.42
N THR A 153 -17.30 7.03 12.72
CA THR A 153 -16.98 8.26 11.96
C THR A 153 -15.75 8.09 11.07
N GLY A 154 -14.95 7.05 11.27
CA GLY A 154 -13.67 6.86 10.61
C GLY A 154 -12.57 7.80 11.06
N GLN A 155 -12.79 8.54 12.16
CA GLN A 155 -11.77 9.33 12.82
C GLN A 155 -10.79 8.43 13.56
N ALA A 156 -9.50 8.71 13.43
CA ALA A 156 -8.43 8.06 14.16
C ALA A 156 -7.46 9.11 14.70
N LYS A 157 -6.95 8.89 15.91
CA LYS A 157 -5.98 9.77 16.54
C LYS A 157 -4.99 8.95 17.35
N LEU A 158 -3.70 9.25 17.16
CA LEU A 158 -2.60 8.74 17.99
C LEU A 158 -1.96 9.92 18.71
N ASP A 159 -2.03 9.89 20.03
CA ASP A 159 -1.37 10.84 20.92
C ASP A 159 -0.09 10.20 21.49
N PHE A 160 1.04 10.85 21.26
CA PHE A 160 2.35 10.46 21.75
C PHE A 160 2.74 11.33 22.94
N ASN A 161 2.99 10.71 24.09
CA ASN A 161 3.47 11.39 25.29
C ASN A 161 4.95 11.07 25.53
N ASN A 162 5.83 11.71 24.76
CA ASN A 162 7.27 11.46 24.79
C ASN A 162 7.62 9.98 24.56
N GLN A 163 7.03 9.39 23.51
CA GLN A 163 7.32 8.03 23.12
C GLN A 163 8.73 7.97 22.51
N LEU A 164 9.63 7.25 23.17
CA LEU A 164 10.94 6.94 22.62
C LEU A 164 10.78 5.94 21.46
N LEU A 165 11.43 6.19 20.33
CA LEU A 165 11.61 5.23 19.25
C LEU A 165 13.10 4.97 19.06
N THR A 166 13.46 3.70 18.83
CA THR A 166 14.83 3.26 18.58
C THR A 166 15.02 2.97 17.10
N LYS A 167 16.22 3.23 16.59
CA LYS A 167 16.57 2.98 15.20
C LYS A 167 16.40 1.50 14.86
N SER A 168 15.76 1.23 13.72
CA SER A 168 15.69 -0.12 13.14
C SER A 168 17.04 -0.49 12.51
N SER A 169 17.41 -1.77 12.53
CA SER A 169 18.76 -2.26 12.21
C SER A 169 19.23 -1.98 10.77
N TRP A 170 18.35 -1.50 9.89
CA TRP A 170 18.62 -1.27 8.47
C TRP A 170 18.71 0.22 8.07
N ALA A 171 18.49 1.15 9.00
CA ALA A 171 18.53 2.58 8.71
C ALA A 171 19.96 3.13 8.73
N ASP A 172 20.26 4.14 7.90
CA ASP A 172 21.56 4.83 7.91
C ASP A 172 21.51 6.06 8.86
N GLY A 173 22.65 6.45 9.44
CA GLY A 173 22.79 7.68 10.24
C GLY A 173 23.21 7.51 11.71
N GLN A 174 23.68 8.61 12.31
CA GLN A 174 24.25 8.67 13.67
C GLN A 174 23.21 8.70 14.81
N ILE A 175 21.95 9.01 14.49
CA ILE A 175 20.88 9.13 15.49
C ILE A 175 20.30 7.74 15.76
N ASN A 176 20.49 7.24 16.97
CA ASN A 176 20.02 5.90 17.37
C ASN A 176 18.62 5.91 17.98
N THR A 177 18.14 7.07 18.41
CA THR A 177 16.84 7.21 19.04
C THR A 177 16.22 8.56 18.71
N ILE A 178 14.89 8.61 18.68
CA ILE A 178 14.10 9.84 18.59
C ILE A 178 12.99 9.79 19.63
N THR A 179 12.46 10.95 20.01
CA THR A 179 11.26 11.02 20.87
C THR A 179 10.12 11.67 20.10
N LEU A 180 8.98 10.99 20.05
CA LEU A 180 7.74 11.53 19.49
C LEU A 180 6.89 12.16 20.60
N ALA A 181 6.46 13.39 20.35
CA ALA A 181 5.51 14.10 21.21
C ALA A 181 4.49 14.86 20.34
N GLY A 182 3.24 14.90 20.81
CA GLY A 182 2.12 15.52 20.10
C GLY A 182 1.15 14.47 19.56
N SER A 183 0.42 14.80 18.50
CA SER A 183 -0.60 13.92 17.95
C SER A 183 -0.64 13.91 16.44
N VAL A 184 -1.00 12.75 15.89
CA VAL A 184 -1.47 12.62 14.51
C VAL A 184 -2.95 12.24 14.55
N GLU A 185 -3.72 12.85 13.66
CA GLU A 185 -5.14 12.58 13.51
C GLU A 185 -5.44 12.30 12.04
N GLY A 186 -6.51 11.59 11.74
CA GLY A 186 -6.95 11.34 10.37
C GLY A 186 -8.41 10.96 10.32
N PHE A 187 -9.03 11.17 9.16
CA PHE A 187 -10.43 10.81 8.92
C PHE A 187 -10.53 10.00 7.64
N LEU A 188 -11.22 8.86 7.70
CA LEU A 188 -11.62 8.15 6.50
C LEU A 188 -12.85 8.83 5.88
N ALA A 189 -12.90 8.86 4.55
CA ALA A 189 -14.09 9.33 3.82
C ALA A 189 -15.34 8.51 4.13
N GLU A 190 -15.15 7.24 4.51
CA GLU A 190 -16.18 6.31 4.92
C GLU A 190 -15.71 5.59 6.20
N ALA A 191 -16.62 5.40 7.15
CA ALA A 191 -16.30 4.78 8.43
C ALA A 191 -15.93 3.29 8.27
N PRO A 192 -14.89 2.76 8.94
CA PRO A 192 -14.38 1.39 8.76
C PRO A 192 -15.46 0.30 8.80
N SER A 193 -15.38 -0.67 7.88
CA SER A 193 -16.29 -1.81 7.87
C SER A 193 -15.73 -2.93 8.73
N LYS A 194 -16.56 -3.52 9.60
CA LYS A 194 -16.18 -4.74 10.31
C LYS A 194 -16.24 -5.91 9.33
N VAL A 195 -15.11 -6.57 9.11
CA VAL A 195 -15.02 -7.75 8.24
C VAL A 195 -15.37 -8.99 9.05
N GLN A 196 -16.22 -9.85 8.49
CA GLN A 196 -16.53 -11.16 9.04
C GLN A 196 -16.17 -12.22 8.00
N LEU A 197 -15.42 -13.24 8.41
CA LEU A 197 -15.01 -14.32 7.53
C LEU A 197 -16.12 -15.39 7.46
N PRO A 198 -16.59 -15.80 6.27
CA PRO A 198 -17.50 -16.94 6.10
C PRO A 198 -16.83 -18.27 6.48
N THR A 199 -17.63 -19.32 6.53
CA THR A 199 -17.16 -20.70 6.67
C THR A 199 -16.47 -21.19 5.40
N SER A 200 -15.50 -22.07 5.58
CA SER A 200 -14.72 -22.65 4.49
C SER A 200 -15.57 -23.46 3.50
N GLN A 201 -15.28 -23.33 2.21
CA GLN A 201 -15.87 -24.09 1.12
C GLN A 201 -14.79 -24.73 0.24
N PRO A 202 -15.06 -25.89 -0.37
CA PRO A 202 -14.13 -26.50 -1.30
C PRO A 202 -14.02 -25.67 -2.58
N HIS A 203 -12.79 -25.45 -3.02
CA HIS A 203 -12.47 -24.67 -4.22
C HIS A 203 -11.39 -25.37 -5.05
N GLU A 204 -11.53 -25.29 -6.37
CA GLU A 204 -10.55 -25.80 -7.34
C GLU A 204 -10.12 -24.67 -8.27
N LEU A 205 -8.82 -24.56 -8.50
CA LEU A 205 -8.23 -23.60 -9.43
C LEU A 205 -7.18 -24.32 -10.26
N HIS A 206 -7.24 -24.14 -11.57
CA HIS A 206 -6.31 -24.75 -12.52
C HIS A 206 -5.69 -23.69 -13.42
N TRP A 207 -4.42 -23.88 -13.70
CA TRP A 207 -3.68 -23.18 -14.73
C TRP A 207 -3.41 -24.12 -15.91
N THR A 208 -3.57 -23.59 -17.12
CA THR A 208 -3.48 -24.35 -18.39
C THR A 208 -2.79 -23.50 -19.45
N LEU A 209 -2.08 -24.13 -20.39
CA LEU A 209 -1.45 -23.43 -21.53
C LEU A 209 -2.43 -23.15 -22.67
N THR A 210 -3.54 -23.89 -22.74
CA THR A 210 -4.60 -23.70 -23.73
C THR A 210 -5.91 -23.38 -23.05
N PRO A 211 -6.84 -22.67 -23.72
CA PRO A 211 -8.19 -22.46 -23.19
C PRO A 211 -8.88 -23.80 -22.89
N SER A 212 -9.78 -23.79 -21.91
CA SER A 212 -10.52 -24.99 -21.44
C SER A 212 -11.36 -25.73 -22.49
N SER A 213 -11.48 -25.21 -23.72
CA SER A 213 -12.15 -25.86 -24.85
C SER A 213 -11.28 -26.88 -25.60
N VAL A 214 -10.03 -27.10 -25.19
CA VAL A 214 -9.09 -28.03 -25.86
C VAL A 214 -8.70 -29.15 -24.90
N SER A 215 -9.10 -30.37 -25.23
CA SER A 215 -9.22 -31.54 -24.35
C SER A 215 -7.91 -32.23 -23.90
N GLU A 216 -6.74 -31.65 -24.13
CA GLU A 216 -5.45 -32.31 -23.82
C GLU A 216 -4.37 -31.32 -23.32
N SER A 217 -4.74 -30.39 -22.44
CA SER A 217 -3.76 -29.45 -21.90
C SER A 217 -3.15 -29.97 -20.60
N THR A 218 -1.83 -29.81 -20.44
CA THR A 218 -1.14 -29.94 -19.16
C THR A 218 -1.72 -28.94 -18.16
N SER A 219 -2.63 -29.41 -17.31
CA SER A 219 -3.23 -28.60 -16.25
C SER A 219 -2.42 -28.72 -14.96
N SER A 220 -2.03 -27.59 -14.39
CA SER A 220 -1.48 -27.54 -13.03
C SER A 220 -2.56 -27.03 -12.10
N SER A 221 -2.89 -27.80 -11.06
CA SER A 221 -3.71 -27.27 -9.96
C SER A 221 -2.97 -26.08 -9.30
N LEU A 222 -3.73 -25.21 -8.63
CA LEU A 222 -3.24 -24.06 -7.85
C LEU A 222 -3.83 -24.10 -6.43
N PRO A 223 -3.19 -23.46 -5.43
CA PRO A 223 -3.70 -23.45 -4.07
C PRO A 223 -4.92 -22.52 -4.00
N THR A 224 -6.00 -23.02 -3.42
CA THR A 224 -7.29 -22.32 -3.40
C THR A 224 -7.69 -21.78 -2.04
N GLN A 225 -7.11 -22.32 -0.96
CA GLN A 225 -7.37 -21.89 0.41
C GLN A 225 -6.58 -20.65 0.77
N TYR A 226 -7.24 -19.75 1.51
CA TYR A 226 -6.64 -18.50 1.96
C TYR A 226 -5.75 -18.72 3.17
N GLU A 227 -4.54 -18.15 3.11
CA GLU A 227 -3.59 -18.11 4.22
C GLU A 227 -3.50 -16.72 4.83
N GLN A 228 -3.72 -15.68 4.02
CA GLN A 228 -3.81 -14.31 4.48
C GLN A 228 -4.84 -13.52 3.67
N LEU A 229 -5.62 -12.71 4.39
CA LEU A 229 -6.54 -11.73 3.84
C LEU A 229 -6.22 -10.36 4.44
N ILE A 230 -6.08 -9.35 3.60
CA ILE A 230 -5.79 -7.98 4.01
C ILE A 230 -6.87 -7.07 3.44
N PHE A 231 -7.61 -6.41 4.31
CA PHE A 231 -8.66 -5.46 3.93
C PHE A 231 -8.19 -4.06 4.31
N THR A 232 -7.92 -3.23 3.32
CA THR A 232 -7.49 -1.85 3.52
C THR A 232 -8.60 -0.89 3.10
N ASN A 233 -8.99 -0.03 4.03
CA ASN A 233 -10.13 0.86 3.94
C ASN A 233 -11.39 0.06 3.55
N HIS A 234 -12.10 0.48 2.50
CA HIS A 234 -13.37 -0.11 2.06
C HIS A 234 -13.30 -0.82 0.73
N ASN A 235 -12.22 -0.61 -0.01
CA ASN A 235 -12.20 -0.90 -1.43
C ASN A 235 -10.97 -1.69 -1.87
N ASN A 236 -10.00 -1.93 -1.00
CA ASN A 236 -8.82 -2.71 -1.33
C ASN A 236 -8.82 -4.01 -0.52
N VAL A 237 -8.72 -5.14 -1.23
CA VAL A 237 -8.57 -6.46 -0.63
C VAL A 237 -7.39 -7.16 -1.28
N SER A 238 -6.46 -7.63 -0.47
CA SER A 238 -5.36 -8.51 -0.91
C SER A 238 -5.55 -9.90 -0.33
N ILE A 239 -5.44 -10.91 -1.18
CA ILE A 239 -5.66 -12.31 -0.85
C ILE A 239 -4.41 -13.09 -1.20
N TYR A 240 -3.97 -13.93 -0.28
CA TYR A 240 -2.79 -14.78 -0.46
C TYR A 240 -3.14 -16.24 -0.23
N THR A 241 -2.78 -17.09 -1.19
CA THR A 241 -2.83 -18.55 -1.10
C THR A 241 -1.43 -19.12 -1.20
N SER A 242 -1.17 -20.28 -0.59
CA SER A 242 0.15 -20.91 -0.67
C SER A 242 0.10 -22.43 -0.71
N TYR A 243 1.11 -23.02 -1.34
CA TYR A 243 1.38 -24.46 -1.35
C TYR A 243 2.21 -24.92 -0.16
N ASN A 244 3.05 -24.05 0.41
CA ASN A 244 4.00 -24.39 1.46
C ASN A 244 4.07 -23.29 2.51
N LYS A 245 3.76 -23.62 3.77
CA LYS A 245 4.14 -22.79 4.93
C LYS A 245 5.64 -22.93 5.18
N GLY A 246 6.44 -22.21 4.41
CA GLY A 246 7.88 -22.09 4.64
C GLY A 246 8.19 -20.96 5.64
N PRO A 247 9.25 -21.06 6.45
CA PRO A 247 9.60 -20.08 7.50
C PRO A 247 10.11 -18.72 6.99
N LEU A 248 9.97 -18.41 5.70
CA LEU A 248 10.42 -17.16 5.09
C LEU A 248 9.22 -16.47 4.42
N GLU A 249 8.62 -15.54 5.16
CA GLU A 249 7.31 -14.92 4.92
C GLU A 249 7.21 -14.02 3.67
N ASN A 250 8.28 -13.84 2.88
CA ASN A 250 8.28 -12.82 1.82
C ASN A 250 8.42 -13.35 0.38
N LEU A 251 8.66 -14.65 0.18
CA LEU A 251 8.81 -15.26 -1.14
C LEU A 251 8.39 -16.73 -1.10
N VAL A 252 7.10 -16.97 -0.88
CA VAL A 252 6.59 -18.34 -0.85
C VAL A 252 6.48 -18.85 -2.29
N ILE A 253 7.44 -19.68 -2.69
CA ILE A 253 7.38 -20.50 -3.91
C ILE A 253 6.07 -21.29 -3.86
N GLY A 254 5.29 -21.25 -4.95
CA GLY A 254 3.97 -21.86 -4.95
C GLY A 254 2.90 -21.00 -4.26
N SER A 255 2.79 -19.72 -4.58
CA SER A 255 1.78 -18.82 -4.01
C SER A 255 0.96 -18.12 -5.09
N THR A 256 -0.26 -17.75 -4.74
CA THR A 256 -1.08 -16.84 -5.55
C THR A 256 -1.40 -15.60 -4.71
N SER A 257 -1.15 -14.43 -5.27
CA SER A 257 -1.55 -13.15 -4.71
C SER A 257 -2.60 -12.52 -5.62
N ILE A 258 -3.76 -12.20 -5.05
CA ILE A 258 -4.87 -11.57 -5.77
C ILE A 258 -5.14 -10.22 -5.13
N TYR A 259 -5.11 -9.18 -5.94
CA TYR A 259 -5.40 -7.81 -5.52
C TYR A 259 -6.72 -7.37 -6.12
N ILE A 260 -7.63 -6.93 -5.26
CA ILE A 260 -8.97 -6.47 -5.61
C ILE A 260 -9.06 -5.00 -5.25
N LEU A 261 -9.53 -4.19 -6.20
CA LEU A 261 -9.79 -2.77 -6.02
C LEU A 261 -11.23 -2.47 -6.45
N ASN A 262 -11.99 -1.81 -5.58
CA ASN A 262 -13.40 -1.46 -5.81
C ASN A 262 -14.24 -2.67 -6.28
N ASN A 263 -14.12 -3.80 -5.57
CA ASN A 263 -14.79 -5.07 -5.87
C ASN A 263 -14.48 -5.68 -7.24
N LYS A 264 -13.37 -5.27 -7.87
CA LYS A 264 -12.89 -5.85 -9.14
C LYS A 264 -11.48 -6.39 -8.94
N VAL A 265 -11.21 -7.56 -9.50
CA VAL A 265 -9.84 -8.11 -9.52
C VAL A 265 -8.99 -7.20 -10.38
N ASN A 266 -8.04 -6.53 -9.73
CA ASN A 266 -7.15 -5.56 -10.35
C ASN A 266 -5.87 -6.22 -10.87
N SER A 267 -5.32 -7.17 -10.11
CA SER A 267 -4.15 -7.93 -10.53
C SER A 267 -4.10 -9.30 -9.84
N VAL A 268 -3.41 -10.24 -10.49
CA VAL A 268 -3.12 -11.57 -9.98
C VAL A 268 -1.67 -11.90 -10.29
N TYR A 269 -0.96 -12.44 -9.30
CA TYR A 269 0.40 -12.92 -9.42
C TYR A 269 0.47 -14.35 -8.93
N ILE A 270 1.10 -15.22 -9.72
CA ILE A 270 1.29 -16.63 -9.41
C ILE A 270 2.78 -16.93 -9.47
N ASN A 271 3.29 -17.45 -8.36
CA ASN A 271 4.61 -18.06 -8.29
C ASN A 271 4.43 -19.57 -8.31
N PHE A 272 4.88 -20.25 -9.37
CA PHE A 272 4.74 -21.70 -9.46
C PHE A 272 5.71 -22.42 -8.50
N PRO A 273 5.38 -23.63 -8.02
CA PRO A 273 6.32 -24.45 -7.30
C PRO A 273 7.55 -24.77 -8.15
N ASN A 274 8.73 -24.80 -7.55
CA ASN A 274 9.99 -25.20 -8.18
C ASN A 274 10.43 -24.36 -9.39
N THR A 275 9.82 -23.19 -9.63
CA THR A 275 10.31 -22.21 -10.61
C THR A 275 11.22 -21.19 -9.92
N PRO A 276 12.36 -20.81 -10.54
CA PRO A 276 13.19 -19.71 -10.02
C PRO A 276 12.38 -18.43 -9.80
N ILE A 277 12.76 -17.64 -8.80
CA ILE A 277 12.02 -16.46 -8.28
C ILE A 277 11.65 -15.42 -9.37
N TYR A 278 12.36 -15.40 -10.49
CA TYR A 278 12.11 -14.48 -11.61
C TYR A 278 11.02 -14.96 -12.58
N TYR A 279 10.49 -16.16 -12.37
CA TYR A 279 9.44 -16.74 -13.20
C TYR A 279 8.12 -16.74 -12.46
N TYR A 280 7.32 -15.73 -12.77
CA TYR A 280 5.96 -15.59 -12.29
C TYR A 280 5.02 -15.49 -13.48
N ALA A 281 3.74 -15.73 -13.21
CA ALA A 281 2.68 -15.47 -14.16
C ALA A 281 1.73 -14.43 -13.58
N ALA A 282 1.37 -13.43 -14.38
CA ALA A 282 0.55 -12.32 -13.91
C ALA A 282 -0.45 -11.79 -14.93
N CYS A 283 -1.53 -11.23 -14.41
CA CYS A 283 -2.38 -10.26 -15.08
C CYS A 283 -2.50 -9.02 -14.18
N GLY A 284 -2.67 -7.84 -14.76
CA GLY A 284 -2.86 -6.59 -14.03
C GLY A 284 -2.48 -5.36 -14.84
N ILE A 285 -2.40 -4.22 -14.14
CA ILE A 285 -2.19 -2.89 -14.74
C ILE A 285 -0.90 -2.82 -15.59
N ALA A 286 0.17 -3.48 -15.17
CA ALA A 286 1.46 -3.48 -15.87
C ALA A 286 1.57 -4.54 -16.98
N THR A 287 0.57 -5.42 -17.11
CA THR A 287 0.57 -6.51 -18.11
C THR A 287 -0.75 -6.48 -18.90
N LEU A 288 -1.51 -7.59 -18.91
CA LEU A 288 -2.84 -7.66 -19.51
C LEU A 288 -3.91 -7.57 -18.41
N SER A 289 -5.05 -6.98 -18.73
CA SER A 289 -6.22 -6.92 -17.84
C SER A 289 -6.63 -8.33 -17.38
N CYS A 290 -6.96 -8.49 -16.10
CA CYS A 290 -7.48 -9.76 -15.55
C CYS A 290 -8.93 -10.02 -16.00
N GLU A 291 -9.18 -10.13 -17.29
CA GLU A 291 -10.50 -10.40 -17.85
C GLU A 291 -11.01 -11.81 -17.51
N GLY A 292 -12.33 -12.00 -17.51
CA GLY A 292 -12.95 -13.26 -17.12
C GLY A 292 -12.87 -13.57 -15.61
N THR A 293 -12.50 -12.58 -14.79
CA THR A 293 -12.50 -12.68 -13.33
C THR A 293 -13.75 -12.07 -12.73
N THR A 294 -14.18 -12.60 -11.58
CA THR A 294 -15.22 -11.98 -10.74
C THR A 294 -14.83 -12.11 -9.28
N TYR A 295 -15.27 -11.16 -8.46
CA TYR A 295 -15.07 -11.16 -7.02
C TYR A 295 -16.41 -10.98 -6.32
N ASN A 296 -16.68 -11.82 -5.33
CA ASN A 296 -17.85 -11.70 -4.48
C ASN A 296 -17.42 -11.21 -3.08
N PRO A 297 -17.76 -9.96 -2.70
CA PRO A 297 -17.35 -9.40 -1.40
C PRO A 297 -18.07 -10.01 -0.19
N VAL A 298 -19.14 -10.80 -0.40
CA VAL A 298 -19.89 -11.43 0.70
C VAL A 298 -19.16 -12.65 1.24
N ASN A 299 -18.59 -13.47 0.35
CA ASN A 299 -17.87 -14.69 0.72
C ASN A 299 -16.37 -14.61 0.39
N TYR A 300 -15.90 -13.46 -0.08
CA TYR A 300 -14.54 -13.18 -0.55
C TYR A 300 -14.04 -14.11 -1.65
N GLN A 301 -14.94 -14.79 -2.37
CA GLN A 301 -14.58 -15.73 -3.43
C GLN A 301 -14.12 -14.99 -4.69
N VAL A 302 -13.05 -15.50 -5.30
CA VAL A 302 -12.58 -15.06 -6.62
C VAL A 302 -12.79 -16.20 -7.62
N THR A 303 -13.47 -15.92 -8.73
CA THR A 303 -13.71 -16.89 -9.80
C THR A 303 -13.01 -16.47 -11.09
N PHE A 304 -12.43 -17.45 -11.79
CA PHE A 304 -11.68 -17.31 -13.03
C PHE A 304 -12.34 -18.12 -14.14
N ARG A 305 -12.52 -17.50 -15.31
CA ARG A 305 -13.13 -18.13 -16.50
C ARG A 305 -12.30 -17.81 -17.73
N ASN A 306 -11.42 -18.74 -18.11
CA ASN A 306 -10.43 -18.55 -19.15
C ASN A 306 -9.67 -17.22 -19.01
N THR A 307 -9.36 -16.86 -17.77
CA THR A 307 -8.63 -15.63 -17.48
C THR A 307 -7.21 -15.78 -17.98
N LYS A 308 -6.84 -14.94 -18.95
CA LYS A 308 -5.49 -14.93 -19.49
C LYS A 308 -4.52 -14.48 -18.40
N ILE A 309 -3.34 -15.07 -18.41
CA ILE A 309 -2.22 -14.68 -17.55
C ILE A 309 -0.93 -14.78 -18.38
N VAL A 310 -0.06 -13.79 -18.27
CA VAL A 310 1.25 -13.81 -18.93
C VAL A 310 2.26 -14.45 -18.01
N HIS A 311 2.81 -15.59 -18.44
CA HIS A 311 3.97 -16.22 -17.83
C HIS A 311 5.23 -15.72 -18.54
N THR A 312 6.27 -15.36 -17.78
CA THR A 312 7.50 -14.78 -18.32
C THR A 312 8.23 -15.67 -19.34
N LEU A 313 8.26 -17.00 -19.17
CA LEU A 313 8.81 -17.95 -20.15
C LEU A 313 7.80 -18.60 -21.10
N LEU A 314 6.65 -19.04 -20.58
CA LEU A 314 5.73 -19.93 -21.30
C LEU A 314 4.70 -19.16 -22.14
N GLY A 315 4.76 -17.84 -22.14
CA GLY A 315 3.81 -17.00 -22.86
C GLY A 315 2.46 -16.93 -22.13
N ILE A 316 1.36 -17.02 -22.88
CA ILE A 316 0.01 -16.88 -22.32
C ILE A 316 -0.49 -18.22 -21.80
N GLY A 317 -0.90 -18.26 -20.54
CA GLY A 317 -1.72 -19.33 -19.97
C GLY A 317 -3.10 -18.83 -19.53
N TYR A 318 -3.91 -19.75 -19.02
CA TYR A 318 -5.30 -19.52 -18.65
C TYR A 318 -5.61 -20.07 -17.26
N LEU A 319 -6.29 -19.27 -16.45
CA LEU A 319 -6.86 -19.68 -15.17
C LEU A 319 -8.34 -20.04 -15.33
N ASN A 320 -8.73 -21.14 -14.69
CA ASN A 320 -10.10 -21.62 -14.60
C ASN A 320 -10.39 -22.17 -13.20
N GLY A 321 -11.55 -21.83 -12.66
CA GLY A 321 -11.98 -22.29 -11.34
C GLY A 321 -12.21 -21.15 -10.36
N SER A 322 -12.00 -21.39 -9.07
CA SER A 322 -12.19 -20.38 -8.02
C SER A 322 -11.25 -20.58 -6.83
N THR A 323 -11.13 -19.53 -6.03
CA THR A 323 -10.47 -19.55 -4.71
C THR A 323 -11.42 -18.92 -3.69
N GLY A 324 -11.28 -19.29 -2.42
CA GLY A 324 -12.15 -18.82 -1.35
C GLY A 324 -11.66 -19.28 0.01
N LEU A 325 -12.39 -18.87 1.04
CA LEU A 325 -12.21 -19.40 2.40
C LEU A 325 -12.62 -20.84 2.47
#